data_AF-A0A1V9XMN5-F1
#
_entry.id   AF-A0A1V9XMN5-F1
#
_cell.length_a   1.000
_cell.length_b   1.000
_cell.length_c   1.000
_cell.angle_alpha   90.00
_cell.angle_beta   90.00
_cell.angle_gamma   90.00
#
_symmetry.space_group_name_H-M   'P 1'
#
loop_
_entity.id
_entity.type
_entity.pdbx_description
1 polymer ?
#
loop_
_entity_poly.entity_id
_entity_poly.type
_entity_poly.pdbx_seq_one_letter_code
_entity_poly.pdbx_strand_id
1 'polypeptide(L)'
;MAMKTKIEFKKLKHVLLVSIVFFMFILRAEQKTKDHEIRPRRCDNLDGTQGQGCREHQNVQGDSTRREYITTLPRGRRKCVCEKSSHKLRARNSFTGRHYISVVIFAGANRLREVGIMIYGLRYSEVPRAKLRVYPGPCDPTPTADVRLFEVQDFVKKEHPDYVTVSTGIFLPRTSWSVKNLPNRTLIYALLLIDNVEHAEISFKSEARWMEENVPIIGTLPLIELALPGTHQSGAYSPYVGSIFGEQRGMIYCQEEDVFTQLLYGIRALDFRPAAVSKKNSPYNGFEYFIYNGKVPTGNNLETILEDVKNFLELYTKEFIFIDFSEYAVGFDNQEAYDGLDKLVQAKIGRYVFPRNNTRLRQAVEKNLQDLLTGNYRVMLTYANDSKFTANIFPGVVRLWYDIPAAADLRYKLQWELHKERQKYEWFYNAMPQIIPTPSSWWTRLDDKSAGGFRFRFYDLFVQNANLISLDYFTSSDIVELSKLLCTKRAEEKRNRYMPPFK
;
A
#
# COMPACT_ATOMS: atom_id res chain seq x y z
N MET A 1 -43.95 -13.45 -23.44
CA MET A 1 -43.35 -12.78 -22.27
C MET A 1 -43.36 -13.61 -20.98
N ALA A 2 -44.33 -14.51 -20.74
CA ALA A 2 -44.44 -15.30 -19.50
C ALA A 2 -43.40 -16.43 -19.29
N MET A 3 -42.64 -16.82 -20.32
CA MET A 3 -41.65 -17.91 -20.23
C MET A 3 -40.28 -17.45 -19.70
N LYS A 4 -39.90 -16.17 -19.91
CA LYS A 4 -38.64 -15.59 -19.39
C LYS A 4 -38.68 -15.40 -17.86
N THR A 5 -39.85 -15.05 -17.30
CA THR A 5 -40.04 -14.84 -15.86
C THR A 5 -39.96 -16.12 -15.02
N LYS A 6 -40.33 -17.29 -15.58
CA LYS A 6 -40.20 -18.58 -14.88
C LYS A 6 -38.75 -19.07 -14.73
N ILE A 7 -37.87 -18.70 -15.66
CA ILE A 7 -36.44 -19.07 -15.62
C ILE A 7 -35.69 -18.21 -14.59
N GLU A 8 -36.02 -16.91 -14.52
CA GLU A 8 -35.52 -15.97 -13.50
C GLU A 8 -35.93 -16.42 -12.08
N PHE A 9 -37.18 -16.83 -11.87
CA PHE A 9 -37.64 -17.34 -10.56
C PHE A 9 -36.95 -18.64 -10.12
N LYS A 10 -36.60 -19.53 -11.05
CA LYS A 10 -35.84 -20.75 -10.73
C LYS A 10 -34.39 -20.44 -10.35
N LYS A 11 -33.75 -19.47 -11.01
CA LYS A 11 -32.41 -18.99 -10.65
C LYS A 11 -32.41 -18.32 -9.27
N LEU A 12 -33.42 -17.50 -8.97
CA LEU A 12 -33.56 -16.85 -7.67
C LEU A 12 -33.75 -17.86 -6.53
N LYS A 13 -34.56 -18.91 -6.74
CA LYS A 13 -34.72 -20.00 -5.76
C LYS A 13 -33.43 -20.80 -5.54
N HIS A 14 -32.62 -21.01 -6.58
CA HIS A 14 -31.32 -21.68 -6.44
C HIS A 14 -30.31 -20.85 -5.64
N VAL A 15 -30.26 -19.53 -5.89
CA VAL A 15 -29.40 -18.60 -5.12
C VAL A 15 -29.83 -18.55 -3.65
N LEU A 16 -31.14 -18.53 -3.37
CA LEU A 16 -31.66 -18.54 -2.01
C LEU A 16 -31.34 -19.86 -1.28
N LEU A 17 -31.47 -21.00 -1.97
CA LEU A 17 -31.18 -22.31 -1.38
C LEU A 17 -29.69 -22.49 -1.07
N VAL A 18 -28.80 -22.03 -1.96
CA VAL A 18 -27.35 -22.04 -1.73
C VAL A 18 -26.99 -21.15 -0.53
N SER A 19 -27.66 -20.00 -0.38
CA SER A 19 -27.44 -19.08 0.75
C SER A 19 -27.85 -19.68 2.10
N ILE A 20 -28.96 -20.44 2.15
CA ILE A 20 -29.43 -21.12 3.37
C ILE A 20 -28.49 -22.25 3.77
N VAL A 21 -28.02 -23.05 2.79
CA VAL A 21 -27.05 -24.13 3.05
C VAL A 21 -25.70 -23.57 3.52
N PHE A 22 -25.29 -22.42 2.98
CA PHE A 22 -24.09 -21.70 3.41
C PHE A 22 -24.20 -21.20 4.87
N PHE A 23 -25.35 -20.65 5.25
CA PHE A 23 -25.61 -20.19 6.62
C PHE A 23 -25.55 -21.35 7.65
N MET A 24 -26.07 -22.52 7.30
CA MET A 24 -25.99 -23.70 8.17
C MET A 24 -24.56 -24.23 8.33
N PHE A 25 -23.70 -24.11 7.31
CA PHE A 25 -22.30 -24.55 7.40
C PHE A 25 -21.46 -23.65 8.31
N ILE A 26 -21.70 -22.34 8.31
CA ILE A 26 -21.01 -21.37 9.17
C ILE A 26 -21.36 -21.62 10.64
N LEU A 27 -22.66 -21.77 10.96
CA LEU A 27 -23.11 -22.05 12.34
C LEU A 27 -22.52 -23.35 12.90
N ARG A 28 -22.29 -24.36 12.06
CA ARG A 28 -21.72 -25.65 12.47
C ARG A 28 -20.20 -25.58 12.71
N ALA A 29 -19.50 -24.64 12.06
CA ALA A 29 -18.08 -24.42 12.26
C ALA A 29 -17.80 -23.68 13.59
N GLU A 30 -18.63 -22.69 13.94
CA GLU A 30 -18.50 -21.94 15.22
C GLU A 30 -18.76 -22.79 16.46
N GLN A 31 -19.59 -23.82 16.36
CA GLN A 31 -19.89 -24.69 17.50
C GLN A 31 -18.70 -25.57 17.89
N LYS A 32 -17.77 -25.86 16.96
CA LYS A 32 -16.58 -26.67 17.23
C LYS A 32 -15.41 -25.90 17.85
N THR A 33 -15.41 -24.57 17.79
CA THR A 33 -14.31 -23.74 18.30
C THR A 33 -14.49 -23.28 19.75
N LYS A 34 -15.67 -23.49 20.36
CA LYS A 34 -15.96 -23.07 21.73
C LYS A 34 -15.52 -24.04 22.83
N ASP A 35 -15.02 -25.23 22.49
CA ASP A 35 -14.68 -26.28 23.47
C ASP A 35 -13.22 -26.23 24.02
N HIS A 36 -12.45 -25.16 23.72
CA HIS A 36 -11.08 -25.00 24.23
C HIS A 36 -10.84 -23.60 24.83
N GLU A 37 -11.35 -23.36 26.04
CA GLU A 37 -10.92 -22.25 26.89
C GLU A 37 -9.74 -22.66 27.78
N ILE A 38 -8.58 -22.01 27.57
CA ILE A 38 -7.41 -22.06 28.44
C ILE A 38 -7.45 -20.86 29.40
N ARG A 39 -7.46 -21.13 30.71
CA ARG A 39 -7.44 -20.12 31.80
C ARG A 39 -6.10 -19.36 31.86
N PRO A 40 -6.08 -18.03 32.05
CA PRO A 40 -4.85 -17.27 32.20
C PRO A 40 -4.29 -17.36 33.64
N ARG A 41 -2.97 -17.57 33.77
CA ARG A 41 -2.23 -17.48 35.04
C ARG A 41 -1.75 -16.05 35.30
N ARG A 42 -1.86 -15.61 36.55
CA ARG A 42 -1.28 -14.40 37.14
C ARG A 42 0.24 -14.39 37.01
N CYS A 43 0.82 -13.20 36.84
CA CYS A 43 2.22 -12.91 37.13
C CYS A 43 2.26 -11.77 38.15
N ASP A 44 2.98 -12.02 39.25
CA ASP A 44 3.20 -11.12 40.37
C ASP A 44 4.42 -10.20 40.15
N ASN A 45 4.44 -9.13 40.94
CA ASN A 45 5.36 -7.98 41.01
C ASN A 45 6.85 -8.32 41.12
N LEU A 46 7.72 -7.44 40.61
CA LEU A 46 9.00 -7.08 41.23
C LEU A 46 9.36 -5.60 40.95
N ASP A 47 9.63 -4.87 42.04
CA ASP A 47 10.04 -3.47 42.18
C ASP A 47 11.57 -3.29 42.18
N GLY A 48 12.00 -2.05 41.91
CA GLY A 48 13.26 -1.42 42.38
C GLY A 48 14.43 -1.44 41.39
N THR A 49 15.24 -0.39 41.17
CA THR A 49 15.49 0.90 41.86
C THR A 49 16.46 1.75 41.01
N GLN A 50 16.29 3.10 41.04
CA GLN A 50 17.30 4.21 41.00
C GLN A 50 18.39 4.23 39.90
N GLY A 51 18.82 5.34 39.27
CA GLY A 51 18.83 6.78 39.56
C GLY A 51 20.23 7.36 39.22
N GLN A 52 20.31 8.61 38.76
CA GLN A 52 21.50 9.45 38.41
C GLN A 52 22.07 9.30 36.99
N GLY A 53 22.46 10.35 36.24
CA GLY A 53 22.55 11.79 36.52
C GLY A 53 23.10 12.54 35.28
N CYS A 54 22.72 13.82 35.15
CA CYS A 54 23.08 14.76 34.08
C CYS A 54 24.58 15.11 34.02
N ARG A 55 25.06 15.52 32.83
CA ARG A 55 26.03 16.63 32.65
C ARG A 55 26.06 17.13 31.20
N GLU A 56 25.90 18.45 31.06
CA GLU A 56 26.08 19.27 29.86
C GLU A 56 27.57 19.52 29.58
N HIS A 57 27.94 19.78 28.31
CA HIS A 57 28.98 20.76 27.97
C HIS A 57 28.88 21.24 26.49
N GLN A 58 28.45 22.49 26.39
CA GLN A 58 28.93 23.65 25.59
C GLN A 58 29.54 23.52 24.17
N ASN A 59 29.02 24.44 23.35
CA ASN A 59 29.41 24.88 22.00
C ASN A 59 30.85 25.39 21.86
N VAL A 60 31.41 25.20 20.66
CA VAL A 60 32.43 26.08 20.06
C VAL A 60 32.09 26.32 18.58
N GLN A 61 32.00 27.60 18.20
CA GLN A 61 31.84 28.11 16.83
C GLN A 61 33.16 28.01 16.05
N GLY A 62 33.06 27.72 14.75
CA GLY A 62 34.16 27.85 13.78
C GLY A 62 33.62 28.28 12.42
N ASP A 63 33.89 29.53 12.09
CA ASP A 63 33.54 30.22 10.84
C ASP A 63 34.61 29.94 9.76
N SER A 64 34.21 29.66 8.50
CA SER A 64 35.10 29.92 7.37
C SER A 64 34.35 30.07 6.03
N THR A 65 34.73 31.16 5.37
CA THR A 65 34.31 31.71 4.08
C THR A 65 34.96 31.01 2.88
N ARG A 66 34.29 31.00 1.70
CA ARG A 66 34.89 31.15 0.33
C ARG A 66 33.81 31.09 -0.78
N ARG A 67 33.56 32.21 -1.47
CA ARG A 67 34.10 32.67 -2.78
C ARG A 67 33.46 32.02 -4.02
N GLU A 68 32.66 32.84 -4.71
CA GLU A 68 32.16 32.67 -6.08
C GLU A 68 33.27 32.91 -7.12
N TYR A 69 33.15 32.24 -8.28
CA TYR A 69 33.80 32.64 -9.53
C TYR A 69 32.77 32.66 -10.67
N ILE A 70 32.67 33.83 -11.30
CA ILE A 70 31.91 34.11 -12.52
C ILE A 70 32.89 34.08 -13.70
N THR A 71 32.51 33.44 -14.80
CA THR A 71 33.13 33.65 -16.13
C THR A 71 32.04 33.96 -17.15
N THR A 72 32.30 34.97 -17.98
CA THR A 72 31.40 35.58 -18.96
C THR A 72 31.86 35.32 -20.40
N LEU A 73 30.92 35.48 -21.35
CA LEU A 73 31.00 35.84 -22.79
C LEU A 73 30.39 34.79 -23.77
N PRO A 74 29.99 35.14 -25.01
CA PRO A 74 29.15 36.25 -25.48
C PRO A 74 28.01 35.81 -26.46
N ARG A 75 27.22 36.81 -26.90
CA ARG A 75 25.92 36.75 -27.60
C ARG A 75 25.94 36.22 -29.05
N GLY A 76 24.85 35.53 -29.45
CA GLY A 76 24.16 35.80 -30.73
C GLY A 76 23.67 34.61 -31.56
N ARG A 77 22.39 34.21 -31.40
CA ARG A 77 21.39 33.96 -32.46
C ARG A 77 20.07 33.50 -31.83
N ARG A 78 18.99 34.26 -32.07
CA ARG A 78 17.66 34.04 -31.48
C ARG A 78 17.02 32.78 -32.05
N LYS A 79 16.73 31.83 -31.17
CA LYS A 79 15.78 30.73 -31.38
C LYS A 79 14.84 30.79 -30.17
N CYS A 80 13.53 30.88 -30.39
CA CYS A 80 12.55 30.78 -29.31
C CYS A 80 12.56 29.34 -28.78
N VAL A 81 13.48 29.10 -27.85
CA VAL A 81 13.47 27.96 -26.94
C VAL A 81 12.89 28.53 -25.65
N CYS A 82 11.76 27.99 -25.18
CA CYS A 82 11.34 28.18 -23.80
C CYS A 82 12.41 27.51 -22.92
N GLU A 83 13.50 28.23 -22.69
CA GLU A 83 14.45 27.95 -21.63
C GLU A 83 13.66 28.03 -20.33
N LYS A 84 13.40 26.85 -19.77
CA LYS A 84 12.97 26.68 -18.40
C LYS A 84 13.88 27.55 -17.55
N SER A 85 13.33 28.66 -17.04
CA SER A 85 13.88 29.29 -15.85
C SER A 85 13.94 28.18 -14.82
N SER A 86 15.17 27.77 -14.51
CA SER A 86 15.51 26.84 -13.46
C SER A 86 15.15 27.48 -12.12
N HIS A 87 13.86 27.61 -11.84
CA HIS A 87 13.40 27.43 -10.49
C HIS A 87 13.82 26.01 -10.15
N LYS A 88 14.86 25.92 -9.32
CA LYS A 88 15.18 24.71 -8.59
C LYS A 88 13.85 24.23 -8.03
N LEU A 89 13.27 23.21 -8.66
CA LEU A 89 12.40 22.24 -8.01
C LEU A 89 13.29 21.58 -6.97
N ARG A 90 13.54 22.31 -5.88
CA ARG A 90 13.90 21.72 -4.61
C ARG A 90 12.67 20.87 -4.31
N ALA A 91 12.82 19.55 -4.39
CA ALA A 91 11.99 18.65 -3.63
C ALA A 91 12.12 19.11 -2.17
N ARG A 92 11.22 20.02 -1.77
CA ARG A 92 11.16 20.60 -0.44
C ARG A 92 10.24 19.75 0.43
N ASN A 93 10.25 18.44 0.21
CA ASN A 93 9.93 17.49 1.28
C ASN A 93 11.15 17.41 2.22
N SER A 94 11.58 18.55 2.77
CA SER A 94 12.39 18.54 3.98
C SER A 94 11.45 18.16 5.11
N PHE A 95 11.42 16.87 5.45
CA PHE A 95 10.63 16.25 6.52
C PHE A 95 11.01 16.72 7.95
N THR A 96 11.68 17.86 8.06
CA THR A 96 11.96 18.55 9.33
C THR A 96 10.79 19.42 9.80
N GLY A 97 9.69 19.47 9.05
CA GLY A 97 8.48 20.22 9.39
C GLY A 97 7.60 19.50 10.41
N ARG A 98 7.05 20.25 11.36
CA ARG A 98 6.08 19.78 12.37
C ARG A 98 4.80 19.18 11.77
N HIS A 99 4.41 19.65 10.59
CA HIS A 99 3.15 19.31 9.94
C HIS A 99 3.38 18.51 8.67
N TYR A 100 2.44 17.63 8.37
CA TYR A 100 2.45 16.80 7.18
C TYR A 100 1.01 16.65 6.67
N ILE A 101 0.82 16.51 5.37
CA ILE A 101 -0.50 16.27 4.77
C ILE A 101 -0.42 15.13 3.77
N SER A 102 -1.51 14.37 3.64
CA SER A 102 -1.67 13.31 2.65
C SER A 102 -3.02 13.38 1.96
N VAL A 103 -3.06 12.95 0.70
CA VAL A 103 -4.31 12.83 -0.08
C VAL A 103 -4.81 11.40 0.01
N VAL A 104 -6.08 11.23 0.35
CA VAL A 104 -6.77 9.94 0.37
C VAL A 104 -8.07 10.02 -0.43
N ILE A 105 -8.55 8.89 -0.93
CA ILE A 105 -9.81 8.79 -1.65
C ILE A 105 -10.75 7.90 -0.84
N PHE A 106 -11.91 8.41 -0.47
CA PHE A 106 -12.86 7.67 0.34
C PHE A 106 -14.29 7.69 -0.20
N ALA A 107 -15.18 6.86 0.37
CA ALA A 107 -16.61 7.02 0.15
C ALA A 107 -17.13 8.33 0.73
N GLY A 108 -17.36 9.29 -0.15
CA GLY A 108 -18.10 10.51 0.13
C GLY A 108 -19.60 10.29 0.07
N ALA A 109 -20.33 11.39 -0.08
CA ALA A 109 -21.77 11.37 -0.29
C ALA A 109 -22.17 10.42 -1.44
N ASN A 110 -23.26 9.69 -1.27
CA ASN A 110 -23.77 8.71 -2.26
C ASN A 110 -22.76 7.61 -2.65
N ARG A 111 -21.77 7.32 -1.79
CA ARG A 111 -20.71 6.34 -2.06
C ARG A 111 -19.85 6.71 -3.26
N LEU A 112 -19.72 7.99 -3.58
CA LEU A 112 -18.80 8.47 -4.62
C LEU A 112 -17.37 8.56 -4.07
N ARG A 113 -16.37 8.48 -4.96
CA ARG A 113 -14.96 8.68 -4.61
C ARG A 113 -14.70 10.15 -4.32
N GLU A 114 -14.61 10.50 -3.05
CA GLU A 114 -14.31 11.85 -2.59
C GLU A 114 -12.86 11.96 -2.15
N VAL A 115 -12.22 13.07 -2.52
CA VAL A 115 -10.87 13.43 -2.07
C VAL A 115 -10.95 13.92 -0.63
N GLY A 116 -10.15 13.29 0.21
CA GLY A 116 -9.85 13.70 1.56
C GLY A 116 -8.42 14.21 1.70
N ILE A 117 -8.22 15.18 2.59
CA ILE A 117 -6.89 15.53 3.06
C ILE A 117 -6.75 15.09 4.52
N MET A 118 -5.76 14.25 4.79
CA MET A 118 -5.33 13.92 6.14
C MET A 118 -4.26 14.93 6.56
N ILE A 119 -4.46 15.61 7.69
CA ILE A 119 -3.57 16.62 8.24
C ILE A 119 -2.98 16.10 9.54
N TYR A 120 -1.66 16.15 9.63
CA TYR A 120 -0.87 15.54 10.69
C TYR A 120 -0.09 16.56 11.50
N GLY A 121 0.08 16.29 12.79
CA GLY A 121 0.87 17.14 13.69
C GLY A 121 0.23 18.50 14.00
N LEU A 122 -1.04 18.67 13.68
CA LEU A 122 -1.84 19.87 13.97
C LEU A 122 -2.26 19.85 15.44
N ARG A 123 -1.90 20.88 16.20
CA ARG A 123 -2.39 21.06 17.58
C ARG A 123 -3.84 21.50 17.57
N TYR A 124 -4.55 21.17 18.65
CA TYR A 124 -5.90 21.67 18.89
C TYR A 124 -6.01 23.21 18.77
N SER A 125 -5.01 23.96 19.26
CA SER A 125 -4.96 25.42 19.15
C SER A 125 -4.63 25.97 17.75
N GLU A 126 -4.20 25.11 16.82
CA GLU A 126 -3.92 25.47 15.44
C GLU A 126 -5.14 25.24 14.53
N VAL A 127 -6.05 24.32 14.90
CA VAL A 127 -7.24 23.97 14.11
C VAL A 127 -8.07 25.20 13.70
N PRO A 128 -8.40 26.16 14.60
CA PRO A 128 -9.21 27.32 14.22
C PRO A 128 -8.52 28.31 13.28
N ARG A 129 -7.19 28.19 13.13
CA ARG A 129 -6.34 29.10 12.34
C ARG A 129 -5.79 28.42 11.09
N ALA A 130 -6.10 27.13 10.91
CA ALA A 130 -5.62 26.31 9.83
C ALA A 130 -6.57 26.39 8.64
N LYS A 131 -5.99 26.59 7.45
CA LYS A 131 -6.69 26.62 6.18
C LYS A 131 -6.08 25.61 5.23
N LEU A 132 -6.91 25.02 4.40
CA LEU A 132 -6.49 24.10 3.36
C LEU A 132 -6.89 24.68 2.00
N ARG A 133 -5.91 24.89 1.11
CA ARG A 133 -6.17 25.21 -0.29
C ARG A 133 -6.01 23.94 -1.11
N VAL A 134 -7.04 23.56 -1.87
CA VAL A 134 -7.04 22.37 -2.72
C VAL A 134 -7.31 22.77 -4.17
N TYR A 135 -6.48 22.27 -5.05
CA TYR A 135 -6.49 22.52 -6.48
C TYR A 135 -6.79 21.20 -7.21
N PRO A 136 -7.98 21.05 -7.80
CA PRO A 136 -8.29 19.90 -8.65
C PRO A 136 -7.66 20.06 -10.03
N GLY A 137 -6.98 19.01 -10.51
CA GLY A 137 -6.41 18.95 -11.85
C GLY A 137 -4.95 19.43 -11.96
N PRO A 138 -4.46 19.61 -13.20
CA PRO A 138 -3.04 19.82 -13.51
C PRO A 138 -2.61 21.25 -13.24
N CYS A 139 -2.42 21.63 -11.98
CA CYS A 139 -1.98 22.99 -11.67
C CYS A 139 -0.76 22.98 -10.74
N ASP A 140 0.38 23.40 -11.30
CA ASP A 140 1.24 24.39 -10.65
C ASP A 140 0.34 25.55 -10.18
N PRO A 141 0.58 26.20 -9.02
CA PRO A 141 -0.30 27.22 -8.47
C PRO A 141 -0.35 28.47 -9.37
N THR A 142 -1.17 28.46 -10.41
CA THR A 142 -1.57 29.64 -11.15
C THR A 142 -2.83 30.23 -10.52
N PRO A 143 -2.92 31.56 -10.30
CA PRO A 143 -4.04 32.23 -9.61
C PRO A 143 -5.44 32.05 -10.21
N THR A 144 -5.57 31.35 -11.35
CA THR A 144 -6.81 31.17 -12.12
C THR A 144 -7.37 29.73 -12.08
N ALA A 145 -6.76 28.82 -11.33
CA ALA A 145 -7.29 27.46 -11.15
C ALA A 145 -8.52 27.44 -10.23
N ASP A 146 -9.39 26.44 -10.33
CA ASP A 146 -10.54 26.21 -9.42
C ASP A 146 -10.08 25.92 -7.99
N VAL A 147 -9.59 26.93 -7.27
CA VAL A 147 -9.09 26.79 -5.90
C VAL A 147 -10.26 26.64 -4.94
N ARG A 148 -10.25 25.56 -4.15
CA ARG A 148 -11.17 25.41 -3.02
C ARG A 148 -10.43 25.69 -1.72
N LEU A 149 -10.94 26.65 -0.95
CA LEU A 149 -10.44 27.01 0.36
C LEU A 149 -11.34 26.38 1.43
N PHE A 150 -10.74 25.68 2.39
CA PHE A 150 -11.42 25.08 3.52
C PHE A 150 -10.83 25.63 4.82
N GLU A 151 -11.69 26.19 5.67
CA GLU A 151 -11.35 26.45 7.07
C GLU A 151 -11.36 25.12 7.80
N VAL A 152 -10.21 24.64 8.28
CA VAL A 152 -10.06 23.25 8.73
C VAL A 152 -11.08 22.90 9.81
N GLN A 153 -11.34 23.82 10.74
CA GLN A 153 -12.32 23.68 11.82
C GLN A 153 -13.75 23.32 11.36
N ASP A 154 -14.17 23.76 10.17
CA ASP A 154 -15.55 23.60 9.71
C ASP A 154 -15.77 22.28 8.95
N PHE A 155 -14.69 21.64 8.51
CA PHE A 155 -14.71 20.48 7.61
C PHE A 155 -14.07 19.23 8.20
N VAL A 156 -13.84 19.22 9.52
CA VAL A 156 -13.34 18.05 10.25
C VAL A 156 -14.38 16.93 10.20
N LYS A 157 -14.09 15.88 9.45
CA LYS A 157 -14.95 14.68 9.37
C LYS A 157 -14.67 13.70 10.51
N LYS A 158 -13.42 13.68 11.00
CA LYS A 158 -12.96 12.80 12.07
C LYS A 158 -11.74 13.40 12.73
N GLU A 159 -11.76 13.43 14.06
CA GLU A 159 -10.60 13.73 14.89
C GLU A 159 -10.00 12.43 15.41
N HIS A 160 -8.71 12.26 15.18
CA HIS A 160 -7.86 11.29 15.87
C HIS A 160 -6.86 12.09 16.72
N PRO A 161 -6.35 11.55 17.83
CA PRO A 161 -5.28 12.18 18.61
C PRO A 161 -4.06 12.63 17.79
N ASP A 162 -3.90 12.07 16.60
CA ASP A 162 -2.72 12.18 15.76
C ASP A 162 -2.94 12.93 14.45
N TYR A 163 -4.20 13.04 14.01
CA TYR A 163 -4.54 13.58 12.71
C TYR A 163 -5.98 14.05 12.62
N VAL A 164 -6.19 14.99 11.71
CA VAL A 164 -7.51 15.52 11.33
C VAL A 164 -7.76 15.13 9.89
N THR A 165 -8.96 14.65 9.55
CA THR A 165 -9.35 14.42 8.16
C THR A 165 -10.34 15.47 7.70
N VAL A 166 -10.01 16.15 6.60
CA VAL A 166 -10.84 17.17 5.96
C VAL A 166 -11.50 16.59 4.70
N SER A 167 -12.83 16.70 4.62
CA SER A 167 -13.62 16.36 3.43
C SER A 167 -13.60 17.54 2.46
N THR A 168 -13.25 17.31 1.19
CA THR A 168 -13.10 18.41 0.22
C THR A 168 -14.33 18.62 -0.68
N GLY A 169 -15.25 17.65 -0.73
CA GLY A 169 -16.33 17.64 -1.72
C GLY A 169 -15.87 17.56 -3.17
N ILE A 170 -14.58 17.29 -3.43
CA ILE A 170 -14.03 17.04 -4.76
C ILE A 170 -14.16 15.55 -5.03
N PHE A 171 -14.81 15.19 -6.13
CA PHE A 171 -15.01 13.79 -6.50
C PHE A 171 -14.06 13.38 -7.63
N LEU A 172 -13.39 12.24 -7.49
CA LEU A 172 -12.55 11.67 -8.53
C LEU A 172 -13.35 10.67 -9.37
N PRO A 173 -13.31 10.78 -10.71
CA PRO A 173 -13.87 9.76 -11.58
C PRO A 173 -13.08 8.45 -11.47
N ARG A 174 -13.63 7.39 -12.06
CA ARG A 174 -12.91 6.12 -12.25
C ARG A 174 -11.57 6.39 -12.95
N THR A 175 -10.48 5.90 -12.37
CA THR A 175 -9.20 5.78 -13.06
C THR A 175 -9.27 4.65 -14.08
N SER A 176 -8.86 4.96 -15.32
CA SER A 176 -8.84 4.02 -16.45
C SER A 176 -7.50 4.11 -17.17
N TRP A 177 -6.43 4.00 -16.38
CA TRP A 177 -5.08 4.04 -16.91
C TRP A 177 -4.70 2.72 -17.56
N SER A 178 -3.92 2.81 -18.62
CA SER A 178 -3.40 1.66 -19.35
C SER A 178 -2.09 2.04 -20.02
N VAL A 179 -1.42 1.08 -20.65
CA VAL A 179 -0.24 1.34 -21.49
C VAL A 179 -0.49 2.38 -22.60
N LYS A 180 -1.75 2.59 -23.01
CA LYS A 180 -2.15 3.59 -24.02
C LYS A 180 -2.60 4.93 -23.43
N ASN A 181 -2.89 4.97 -22.13
CA ASN A 181 -3.43 6.13 -21.43
C ASN A 181 -2.78 6.26 -20.05
N LEU A 182 -1.49 6.60 -20.05
CA LEU A 182 -0.74 6.78 -18.81
C LEU A 182 -1.10 8.10 -18.12
N PRO A 183 -1.12 8.14 -16.79
CA PRO A 183 -1.25 9.38 -16.04
C PRO A 183 -0.08 10.31 -16.34
N ASN A 184 -0.37 11.55 -16.75
CA ASN A 184 0.66 12.54 -17.10
C ASN A 184 0.47 13.89 -16.38
N ARG A 185 -0.39 13.94 -15.37
CA ARG A 185 -0.84 15.17 -14.71
C ARG A 185 -1.00 14.94 -13.22
N THR A 186 -0.78 15.99 -12.44
CA THR A 186 -1.25 16.06 -11.05
C THR A 186 -2.77 16.02 -11.04
N LEU A 187 -3.32 15.17 -10.17
CA LEU A 187 -4.75 15.02 -9.98
C LEU A 187 -5.26 16.01 -8.92
N ILE A 188 -4.52 16.15 -7.82
CA ILE A 188 -4.84 17.06 -6.72
C ILE A 188 -3.54 17.69 -6.23
N TYR A 189 -3.52 19.00 -6.06
CA TYR A 189 -2.50 19.68 -5.27
C TYR A 189 -3.15 20.32 -4.05
N ALA A 190 -2.51 20.23 -2.89
CA ALA A 190 -3.04 20.78 -1.65
C ALA A 190 -1.95 21.48 -0.84
N LEU A 191 -2.35 22.59 -0.19
CA LEU A 191 -1.52 23.42 0.67
C LEU A 191 -2.18 23.60 2.03
N LEU A 192 -1.45 23.27 3.09
CA LEU A 192 -1.81 23.58 4.47
C LEU A 192 -1.23 24.93 4.86
N LEU A 193 -2.09 25.82 5.30
CA LEU A 193 -1.75 27.14 5.82
C LEU A 193 -2.14 27.21 7.30
N ILE A 194 -1.31 27.82 8.14
CA ILE A 194 -1.67 28.17 9.52
C ILE A 194 -1.30 29.64 9.68
N ASP A 195 -2.24 30.47 10.13
CA ASP A 195 -2.05 31.94 10.16
C ASP A 195 -1.64 32.52 8.79
N ASN A 196 -2.12 31.91 7.70
CA ASN A 196 -1.74 32.23 6.31
C ASN A 196 -0.27 31.95 5.94
N VAL A 197 0.47 31.21 6.77
CA VAL A 197 1.83 30.73 6.47
C VAL A 197 1.75 29.30 5.95
N GLU A 198 2.47 28.97 4.88
CA GLU A 198 2.52 27.61 4.34
C GLU A 198 3.34 26.70 5.26
N HIS A 199 2.72 25.58 5.68
CA HIS A 199 3.34 24.60 6.57
C HIS A 199 3.57 23.23 5.92
N ALA A 200 2.74 22.84 4.96
CA ALA A 200 2.88 21.59 4.24
C ALA A 200 2.21 21.66 2.87
N GLU A 201 2.74 20.90 1.91
CA GLU A 201 2.18 20.76 0.57
C GLU A 201 2.15 19.30 0.15
N ILE A 202 1.23 18.94 -0.75
CA ILE A 202 1.24 17.63 -1.41
C ILE A 202 0.68 17.71 -2.82
N SER A 203 1.32 16.98 -3.74
CA SER A 203 0.84 16.75 -5.10
C SER A 203 0.47 15.29 -5.28
N PHE A 204 -0.81 14.98 -5.30
CA PHE A 204 -1.33 13.66 -5.64
C PHE A 204 -1.31 13.45 -7.15
N LYS A 205 -0.42 12.57 -7.60
CA LYS A 205 -0.19 12.20 -9.00
C LYS A 205 0.09 10.70 -9.07
N SER A 206 0.40 10.20 -10.26
CA SER A 206 0.92 8.83 -10.36
C SER A 206 2.28 8.71 -9.67
N GLU A 207 2.39 7.70 -8.82
CA GLU A 207 3.60 7.33 -8.08
C GLU A 207 4.30 6.14 -8.77
N ALA A 208 4.19 6.03 -10.10
CA ALA A 208 4.76 4.92 -10.86
C ALA A 208 6.30 4.85 -10.79
N ARG A 209 6.97 5.96 -10.46
CA ARG A 209 8.44 6.11 -10.46
C ARG A 209 9.03 6.42 -9.09
N TRP A 210 8.28 6.19 -8.01
CA TRP A 210 8.74 6.63 -6.70
C TRP A 210 10.03 5.92 -6.28
N MET A 211 10.25 4.64 -6.65
CA MET A 211 11.51 3.97 -6.34
C MET A 211 12.64 4.56 -7.16
N GLU A 212 12.46 4.71 -8.49
CA GLU A 212 13.42 5.36 -9.40
C GLU A 212 13.90 6.72 -8.85
N GLU A 213 12.95 7.57 -8.47
CA GLU A 213 13.22 8.91 -7.95
C GLU A 213 13.98 8.88 -6.62
N ASN A 214 13.83 7.82 -5.84
CA ASN A 214 14.44 7.66 -4.52
C ASN A 214 15.66 6.73 -4.48
N VAL A 215 16.06 6.08 -5.58
CA VAL A 215 17.24 5.18 -5.63
C VAL A 215 18.49 5.80 -5.00
N PRO A 216 18.84 7.08 -5.21
CA PRO A 216 20.03 7.67 -4.58
C PRO A 216 19.99 7.67 -3.04
N ILE A 217 18.81 7.54 -2.44
CA ILE A 217 18.60 7.54 -1.00
C ILE A 217 18.40 6.11 -0.49
N ILE A 218 17.47 5.35 -1.10
CA ILE A 218 17.04 4.04 -0.61
C ILE A 218 17.77 2.86 -1.27
N GLY A 219 18.57 3.11 -2.31
CA GLY A 219 19.19 2.08 -3.15
C GLY A 219 20.10 1.13 -2.36
N THR A 220 20.76 1.63 -1.32
CA THR A 220 21.65 0.84 -0.45
C THR A 220 20.92 0.08 0.67
N LEU A 221 19.60 0.26 0.80
CA LEU A 221 18.82 -0.51 1.76
C LEU A 221 18.67 -1.96 1.29
N PRO A 222 18.94 -2.95 2.16
CA PRO A 222 18.53 -4.33 1.99
C PRO A 222 17.03 -4.43 1.74
N LEU A 223 16.59 -5.40 0.95
CA LEU A 223 15.18 -5.62 0.67
C LEU A 223 14.35 -5.76 1.96
N ILE A 224 14.86 -6.48 2.95
CA ILE A 224 14.21 -6.67 4.26
C ILE A 224 14.22 -5.42 5.15
N GLU A 225 14.80 -4.31 4.68
CA GLU A 225 14.70 -3.01 5.33
C GLU A 225 13.79 -2.04 4.57
N LEU A 226 13.36 -2.37 3.35
CA LEU A 226 12.36 -1.59 2.65
C LEU A 226 11.00 -1.72 3.35
N ALA A 227 10.22 -0.65 3.35
CA ALA A 227 8.80 -0.68 3.63
C ALA A 227 8.08 -0.59 2.28
N LEU A 228 7.50 -1.69 1.81
CA LEU A 228 6.81 -1.75 0.54
C LEU A 228 5.30 -1.58 0.75
N PRO A 229 4.67 -0.58 0.10
CA PRO A 229 3.24 -0.44 0.14
C PRO A 229 2.61 -1.57 -0.68
N GLY A 230 1.64 -2.24 -0.09
CA GLY A 230 1.02 -3.43 -0.64
C GLY A 230 -0.49 -3.40 -0.61
N THR A 231 -1.08 -4.32 -1.37
CA THR A 231 -2.51 -4.59 -1.34
C THR A 231 -2.75 -6.02 -0.87
N HIS A 232 -3.79 -6.21 -0.06
CA HIS A 232 -4.26 -7.54 0.31
C HIS A 232 -5.16 -8.08 -0.82
N GLN A 233 -4.96 -9.35 -1.19
CA GLN A 233 -5.65 -9.99 -2.31
C GLN A 233 -5.71 -9.06 -3.53
N SER A 234 -4.55 -8.60 -3.99
CA SER A 234 -4.39 -7.55 -5.02
C SER A 234 -5.18 -7.82 -6.29
N GLY A 235 -5.30 -9.10 -6.67
CA GLY A 235 -6.06 -9.54 -7.84
C GLY A 235 -7.57 -9.63 -7.63
N ALA A 236 -8.07 -9.53 -6.40
CA ALA A 236 -9.49 -9.54 -6.07
C ALA A 236 -10.07 -8.12 -6.18
N TYR A 237 -9.98 -7.54 -7.37
CA TYR A 237 -10.47 -6.20 -7.64
C TYR A 237 -11.77 -6.20 -8.43
N SER A 238 -12.58 -5.17 -8.23
CA SER A 238 -13.64 -4.80 -9.16
C SER A 238 -13.46 -3.31 -9.46
N PRO A 239 -13.18 -2.91 -10.72
CA PRO A 239 -12.94 -1.51 -11.01
C PRO A 239 -14.16 -0.66 -10.66
N TYR A 240 -13.92 0.51 -10.05
CA TYR A 240 -15.00 1.43 -9.68
C TYR A 240 -15.87 1.82 -10.87
N VAL A 241 -17.20 1.78 -10.71
CA VAL A 241 -18.18 2.06 -11.78
C VAL A 241 -19.09 3.25 -11.46
N GLY A 242 -18.60 4.21 -10.67
CA GLY A 242 -19.38 5.40 -10.30
C GLY A 242 -20.12 5.27 -8.96
N SER A 243 -19.95 4.18 -8.22
CA SER A 243 -20.32 4.07 -6.81
C SER A 243 -19.48 3.01 -6.11
N ILE A 244 -19.18 3.22 -4.83
CA ILE A 244 -18.47 2.25 -4.00
C ILE A 244 -19.46 1.16 -3.62
N PHE A 245 -18.95 -0.06 -3.63
CA PHE A 245 -19.73 -1.28 -3.58
C PHE A 245 -20.64 -1.41 -2.36
N GLY A 246 -21.75 -2.14 -2.52
CA GLY A 246 -22.55 -2.66 -1.41
C GLY A 246 -21.97 -3.95 -0.82
N GLU A 247 -22.54 -4.40 0.30
CA GLU A 247 -22.09 -5.53 1.15
C GLU A 247 -21.59 -6.74 0.38
N GLN A 248 -22.40 -7.22 -0.57
CA GLN A 248 -22.15 -8.45 -1.29
C GLN A 248 -20.87 -8.42 -2.12
N ARG A 249 -20.51 -7.24 -2.65
CA ARG A 249 -19.28 -7.06 -3.42
C ARG A 249 -18.06 -6.85 -2.52
N GLY A 250 -18.23 -6.22 -1.36
CA GLY A 250 -17.18 -6.08 -0.34
C GLY A 250 -16.77 -7.41 0.34
N MET A 251 -17.52 -8.49 0.13
CA MET A 251 -17.15 -9.85 0.54
C MET A 251 -16.29 -10.59 -0.49
N ILE A 252 -16.29 -10.14 -1.74
CA ILE A 252 -15.58 -10.80 -2.85
C ILE A 252 -14.32 -10.02 -3.21
N TYR A 253 -14.46 -8.70 -3.30
CA TYR A 253 -13.40 -7.81 -3.76
C TYR A 253 -12.75 -7.07 -2.59
N CYS A 254 -11.44 -7.01 -2.62
CA CYS A 254 -10.58 -6.32 -1.66
C CYS A 254 -10.05 -5.00 -2.23
N GLN A 255 -10.12 -4.81 -3.55
CA GLN A 255 -9.60 -3.63 -4.22
C GLN A 255 -10.61 -3.04 -5.22
N GLU A 256 -10.48 -1.75 -5.48
CA GLU A 256 -11.31 -1.02 -6.45
C GLU A 256 -10.55 -0.56 -7.71
N GLU A 257 -9.28 -0.95 -7.81
CA GLU A 257 -8.39 -0.69 -8.95
C GLU A 257 -7.83 -2.00 -9.48
N ASP A 258 -7.65 -2.09 -10.80
CA ASP A 258 -6.88 -3.19 -11.39
C ASP A 258 -5.39 -3.12 -11.00
N VAL A 259 -4.66 -4.21 -11.22
CA VAL A 259 -3.27 -4.33 -10.77
C VAL A 259 -2.36 -3.32 -11.46
N PHE A 260 -2.57 -3.03 -12.74
CA PHE A 260 -1.81 -1.98 -13.42
C PHE A 260 -1.99 -0.62 -12.73
N THR A 261 -3.22 -0.27 -12.41
CA THR A 261 -3.55 1.00 -11.75
C THR A 261 -3.05 1.04 -10.31
N GLN A 262 -3.13 -0.07 -9.55
CA GLN A 262 -2.50 -0.19 -8.23
C GLN A 262 -0.99 0.14 -8.28
N LEU A 263 -0.27 -0.42 -9.27
CA LEU A 263 1.16 -0.15 -9.46
C LEU A 263 1.42 1.33 -9.83
N LEU A 264 0.57 1.94 -10.66
CA LEU A 264 0.67 3.36 -11.01
C LEU A 264 0.37 4.31 -9.83
N TYR A 265 -0.40 3.86 -8.85
CA TYR A 265 -0.58 4.57 -7.58
C TYR A 265 0.56 4.35 -6.58
N GLY A 266 1.54 3.48 -6.89
CA GLY A 266 2.74 3.31 -6.08
C GLY A 266 2.83 2.01 -5.30
N ILE A 267 1.85 1.11 -5.41
CA ILE A 267 1.89 -0.23 -4.80
C ILE A 267 3.07 -1.03 -5.36
N ARG A 268 3.81 -1.73 -4.49
CA ARG A 268 4.97 -2.57 -4.85
C ARG A 268 4.95 -3.95 -4.19
N ALA A 269 3.98 -4.26 -3.33
CA ALA A 269 3.78 -5.60 -2.77
C ALA A 269 2.38 -6.14 -3.14
N LEU A 270 2.35 -7.25 -3.88
CA LEU A 270 1.13 -7.86 -4.41
C LEU A 270 0.89 -9.24 -3.78
N ASP A 271 -0.31 -9.46 -3.25
CA ASP A 271 -0.78 -10.75 -2.71
C ASP A 271 -1.78 -11.37 -3.71
N PHE A 272 -1.40 -12.47 -4.35
CA PHE A 272 -2.26 -13.19 -5.29
C PHE A 272 -2.69 -14.54 -4.75
N ARG A 273 -3.99 -14.82 -4.88
CA ARG A 273 -4.61 -16.08 -4.44
C ARG A 273 -5.25 -16.79 -5.63
N PRO A 274 -4.47 -17.62 -6.34
CA PRO A 274 -4.94 -18.26 -7.55
C PRO A 274 -5.80 -19.48 -7.23
N ALA A 275 -6.73 -19.76 -8.13
CA ALA A 275 -7.34 -21.06 -8.33
C ALA A 275 -6.87 -21.63 -9.67
N ALA A 276 -6.66 -22.94 -9.72
CA ALA A 276 -6.40 -23.65 -10.96
C ALA A 276 -7.71 -24.22 -11.51
N VAL A 277 -8.05 -23.91 -12.75
CA VAL A 277 -9.29 -24.33 -13.40
C VAL A 277 -8.92 -25.17 -14.62
N SER A 278 -9.31 -26.44 -14.62
CA SER A 278 -8.98 -27.36 -15.71
C SER A 278 -9.49 -26.86 -17.06
N LYS A 279 -8.56 -26.71 -18.01
CA LYS A 279 -8.80 -26.40 -19.41
C LYS A 279 -7.83 -27.19 -20.27
N LYS A 280 -8.32 -28.27 -20.87
CA LYS A 280 -7.54 -29.28 -21.62
C LYS A 280 -6.50 -28.70 -22.59
N ASN A 281 -6.82 -27.59 -23.26
CA ASN A 281 -5.97 -26.98 -24.29
C ASN A 281 -5.10 -25.83 -23.76
N SER A 282 -5.05 -25.62 -22.44
CA SER A 282 -4.19 -24.59 -21.86
C SER A 282 -2.71 -24.95 -22.03
N PRO A 283 -1.85 -24.00 -22.46
CA PRO A 283 -0.40 -24.23 -22.53
C PRO A 283 0.24 -24.40 -21.14
N TYR A 284 -0.49 -24.09 -20.07
CA TYR A 284 -0.06 -24.15 -18.67
C TYR A 284 -0.53 -25.46 -18.04
N ASN A 285 -0.08 -26.57 -18.62
CA ASN A 285 -0.33 -27.94 -18.16
C ASN A 285 -1.82 -28.29 -18.03
N GLY A 286 -2.67 -27.76 -18.92
CA GLY A 286 -4.09 -28.05 -18.91
C GLY A 286 -4.89 -27.25 -17.87
N PHE A 287 -4.35 -26.14 -17.33
CA PHE A 287 -5.06 -25.26 -16.38
C PHE A 287 -5.09 -23.80 -16.82
N GLU A 288 -6.18 -23.09 -16.55
CA GLU A 288 -6.23 -21.64 -16.48
C GLU A 288 -6.25 -21.18 -15.03
N TYR A 289 -5.71 -19.99 -14.77
CA TYR A 289 -5.58 -19.46 -13.41
C TYR A 289 -6.42 -18.21 -13.24
N PHE A 290 -7.23 -18.20 -12.19
CA PHE A 290 -8.12 -17.10 -11.83
C PHE A 290 -7.91 -16.69 -10.38
N ILE A 291 -8.22 -15.44 -10.04
CA ILE A 291 -8.15 -14.98 -8.65
C ILE A 291 -9.42 -15.35 -7.91
N TYR A 292 -9.23 -15.94 -6.73
CA TYR A 292 -10.31 -16.32 -5.82
C TYR A 292 -10.14 -15.59 -4.49
N ASN A 293 -11.28 -15.35 -3.84
CA ASN A 293 -11.33 -14.97 -2.44
C ASN A 293 -11.91 -16.15 -1.63
N GLY A 294 -11.03 -16.89 -0.95
CA GLY A 294 -11.36 -18.21 -0.44
C GLY A 294 -11.81 -19.13 -1.58
N LYS A 295 -13.06 -19.60 -1.53
CA LYS A 295 -13.65 -20.45 -2.58
C LYS A 295 -14.50 -19.67 -3.58
N VAL A 296 -14.54 -18.35 -3.49
CA VAL A 296 -15.40 -17.50 -4.32
C VAL A 296 -14.60 -16.93 -5.50
N PRO A 297 -15.01 -17.16 -6.76
CA PRO A 297 -14.34 -16.58 -7.91
C PRO A 297 -14.57 -15.07 -7.98
N THR A 298 -13.50 -14.33 -8.28
CA THR A 298 -13.58 -12.88 -8.58
C THR A 298 -13.89 -12.61 -10.05
N GLY A 299 -13.62 -13.59 -10.92
CA GLY A 299 -13.68 -13.45 -12.38
C GLY A 299 -12.41 -12.87 -13.01
N ASN A 300 -11.43 -12.44 -12.20
CA ASN A 300 -10.18 -11.88 -12.72
C ASN A 300 -9.21 -12.99 -13.11
N ASN A 301 -8.70 -12.92 -14.33
CA ASN A 301 -7.76 -13.89 -14.89
C ASN A 301 -6.32 -13.51 -14.50
N LEU A 302 -5.55 -14.47 -13.97
CA LEU A 302 -4.19 -14.23 -13.49
C LEU A 302 -3.22 -13.93 -14.65
N GLU A 303 -3.42 -14.52 -15.83
CA GLU A 303 -2.57 -14.25 -16.98
C GLU A 303 -2.63 -12.78 -17.40
N THR A 304 -3.84 -12.20 -17.43
CA THR A 304 -4.02 -10.76 -17.69
C THR A 304 -3.35 -9.91 -16.61
N ILE A 305 -3.50 -10.28 -15.34
CA ILE A 305 -2.86 -9.57 -14.21
C ILE A 305 -1.32 -9.61 -14.32
N LEU A 306 -0.74 -10.75 -14.70
CA LEU A 306 0.70 -10.86 -14.89
C LEU A 306 1.18 -10.09 -16.13
N GLU A 307 0.34 -9.96 -17.15
CA GLU A 307 0.60 -9.06 -18.28
C GLU A 307 0.62 -7.58 -17.82
N ASP A 308 -0.28 -7.17 -16.92
CA ASP A 308 -0.25 -5.82 -16.32
C ASP A 308 1.06 -5.56 -15.55
N VAL A 309 1.51 -6.53 -14.75
CA VAL A 309 2.80 -6.46 -14.04
C VAL A 309 3.96 -6.34 -15.04
N LYS A 310 3.98 -7.18 -16.07
CA LYS A 310 5.00 -7.14 -17.13
C LYS A 310 5.01 -5.77 -17.83
N ASN A 311 3.84 -5.27 -18.22
CA ASN A 311 3.69 -3.96 -18.88
C ASN A 311 4.23 -2.82 -18.00
N PHE A 312 3.93 -2.85 -16.70
CA PHE A 312 4.47 -1.88 -15.76
C PHE A 312 6.00 -1.97 -15.69
N LEU A 313 6.57 -3.17 -15.56
CA LEU A 313 8.01 -3.37 -15.52
C LEU A 313 8.69 -2.97 -16.85
N GLU A 314 8.02 -3.09 -17.99
CA GLU A 314 8.56 -2.62 -19.27
C GLU A 314 8.57 -1.08 -19.37
N LEU A 315 7.57 -0.41 -18.80
CA LEU A 315 7.46 1.05 -18.80
C LEU A 315 8.36 1.74 -17.74
N TYR A 316 8.59 1.08 -16.61
CA TYR A 316 9.29 1.63 -15.45
C TYR A 316 10.44 0.71 -15.03
N THR A 317 11.61 0.95 -15.62
CA THR A 317 12.76 0.01 -15.58
C THR A 317 13.51 -0.01 -14.24
N LYS A 318 13.29 0.98 -13.38
CA LYS A 318 13.94 1.09 -12.06
C LYS A 318 13.00 0.88 -10.88
N GLU A 319 11.90 0.17 -11.13
CA GLU A 319 10.96 -0.24 -10.10
C GLU A 319 11.16 -1.71 -9.75
N PHE A 320 10.87 -2.05 -8.49
CA PHE A 320 10.96 -3.40 -7.96
C PHE A 320 9.63 -3.81 -7.33
N ILE A 321 9.15 -5.01 -7.66
CA ILE A 321 7.85 -5.54 -7.19
C ILE A 321 8.08 -6.80 -6.37
N PHE A 322 7.39 -6.90 -5.25
CA PHE A 322 7.27 -8.11 -4.45
C PHE A 322 5.94 -8.79 -4.77
N ILE A 323 5.95 -10.07 -5.10
CA ILE A 323 4.75 -10.87 -5.41
C ILE A 323 4.74 -12.11 -4.51
N ASP A 324 3.71 -12.23 -3.68
CA ASP A 324 3.42 -13.43 -2.89
C ASP A 324 2.23 -14.17 -3.50
N PHE A 325 2.43 -15.43 -3.86
CA PHE A 325 1.35 -16.35 -4.18
C PHE A 325 0.95 -17.11 -2.91
N SER A 326 -0.29 -16.94 -2.48
CA SER A 326 -0.79 -17.54 -1.26
C SER A 326 -2.15 -18.21 -1.46
N GLU A 327 -2.56 -19.04 -0.50
CA GLU A 327 -3.90 -19.65 -0.43
C GLU A 327 -4.40 -20.33 -1.74
N TYR A 328 -4.01 -21.59 -1.93
CA TYR A 328 -4.40 -22.42 -3.07
C TYR A 328 -5.75 -23.13 -2.84
N ALA A 329 -6.81 -22.37 -2.59
CA ALA A 329 -8.07 -22.92 -2.08
C ALA A 329 -8.85 -23.81 -3.07
N VAL A 330 -8.59 -23.68 -4.38
CA VAL A 330 -9.37 -24.36 -5.44
C VAL A 330 -8.46 -24.88 -6.55
N GLY A 331 -8.59 -26.18 -6.87
CA GLY A 331 -8.06 -26.82 -8.08
C GLY A 331 -6.57 -27.17 -8.08
N PHE A 332 -5.84 -26.88 -7.00
CA PHE A 332 -4.46 -27.29 -6.79
C PHE A 332 -4.36 -28.70 -6.21
N ASP A 333 -5.06 -29.64 -6.83
CA ASP A 333 -5.22 -31.03 -6.35
C ASP A 333 -4.06 -31.96 -6.78
N ASN A 334 -3.25 -31.53 -7.74
CA ASN A 334 -2.14 -32.30 -8.30
C ASN A 334 -0.94 -31.41 -8.64
N GLN A 335 0.21 -32.04 -8.95
CA GLN A 335 1.47 -31.36 -9.22
C GLN A 335 1.41 -30.53 -10.52
N GLU A 336 0.66 -30.99 -11.51
CA GLU A 336 0.50 -30.32 -12.80
C GLU A 336 -0.12 -28.93 -12.65
N ALA A 337 -1.02 -28.74 -11.68
CA ALA A 337 -1.60 -27.44 -11.34
C ALA A 337 -0.56 -26.46 -10.76
N TYR A 338 0.39 -26.93 -9.95
CA TYR A 338 1.49 -26.11 -9.42
C TYR A 338 2.52 -25.79 -10.51
N ASP A 339 2.93 -26.80 -11.29
CA ASP A 339 3.89 -26.64 -12.38
C ASP A 339 3.33 -25.73 -13.50
N GLY A 340 2.03 -25.81 -13.76
CA GLY A 340 1.35 -24.93 -14.71
C GLY A 340 1.34 -23.47 -14.24
N LEU A 341 1.20 -23.23 -12.93
CA LEU A 341 1.24 -21.88 -12.35
C LEU A 341 2.64 -21.28 -12.50
N ASP A 342 3.67 -22.04 -12.14
CA ASP A 342 5.06 -21.60 -12.34
C ASP A 342 5.32 -21.31 -13.82
N LYS A 343 4.90 -22.21 -14.73
CA LYS A 343 5.04 -22.00 -16.18
C LYS A 343 4.38 -20.71 -16.66
N LEU A 344 3.18 -20.39 -16.17
CA LEU A 344 2.51 -19.12 -16.47
C LEU A 344 3.33 -17.92 -15.96
N VAL A 345 3.79 -17.97 -14.71
CA VAL A 345 4.58 -16.89 -14.10
C VAL A 345 5.90 -16.68 -14.86
N GLN A 346 6.63 -17.76 -15.16
CA GLN A 346 7.87 -17.70 -15.93
C GLN A 346 7.64 -17.12 -17.34
N ALA A 347 6.56 -17.52 -18.02
CA ALA A 347 6.24 -17.04 -19.35
C ALA A 347 5.95 -15.53 -19.39
N LYS A 348 5.31 -14.98 -18.35
CA LYS A 348 4.94 -13.56 -18.31
C LYS A 348 6.03 -12.66 -17.75
N ILE A 349 6.59 -13.02 -16.59
CA ILE A 349 7.48 -12.14 -15.83
C ILE A 349 8.81 -12.78 -15.44
N GLY A 350 9.07 -14.04 -15.81
CA GLY A 350 10.24 -14.82 -15.37
C GLY A 350 11.59 -14.13 -15.60
N ARG A 351 11.75 -13.39 -16.71
CA ARG A 351 12.99 -12.63 -17.01
C ARG A 351 13.31 -11.49 -16.03
N TYR A 352 12.35 -11.08 -15.20
CA TYR A 352 12.52 -10.07 -14.17
C TYR A 352 12.65 -10.68 -12.77
N VAL A 353 12.36 -11.97 -12.62
CA VAL A 353 12.35 -12.64 -11.31
C VAL A 353 13.76 -12.82 -10.80
N PHE A 354 13.98 -12.45 -9.53
CA PHE A 354 15.22 -12.74 -8.81
C PHE A 354 15.35 -14.26 -8.59
N PRO A 355 16.38 -14.91 -9.13
CA PRO A 355 16.49 -16.37 -9.06
C PRO A 355 16.89 -16.83 -7.64
N ARG A 356 16.19 -17.85 -7.14
CA ARG A 356 16.56 -18.52 -5.89
C ARG A 356 17.79 -19.41 -6.01
N ASN A 357 18.16 -19.86 -7.22
CA ASN A 357 19.21 -20.83 -7.52
C ASN A 357 20.42 -20.76 -6.56
N ASN A 358 20.45 -21.63 -5.55
CA ASN A 358 21.46 -21.66 -4.46
C ASN A 358 21.58 -20.40 -3.57
N THR A 359 20.82 -19.34 -3.84
CA THR A 359 20.72 -18.12 -3.02
C THR A 359 20.05 -18.38 -1.68
N ARG A 360 20.83 -18.50 -0.61
CA ARG A 360 20.27 -18.71 0.75
C ARG A 360 19.28 -17.59 1.11
N LEU A 361 18.28 -17.89 1.95
CA LEU A 361 17.27 -16.90 2.38
C LEU A 361 17.92 -15.62 2.90
N ARG A 362 18.94 -15.78 3.77
CA ARG A 362 19.72 -14.66 4.30
C ARG A 362 20.36 -13.79 3.20
N GLN A 363 20.92 -14.41 2.17
CA GLN A 363 21.53 -13.68 1.05
C GLN A 363 20.47 -12.91 0.26
N ALA A 364 19.27 -13.48 0.10
CA ALA A 364 18.18 -12.82 -0.61
C ALA A 364 17.64 -11.60 0.13
N VAL A 365 17.44 -11.70 1.45
CA VAL A 365 16.94 -10.58 2.27
C VAL A 365 17.96 -9.44 2.40
N GLU A 366 19.26 -9.77 2.39
CA GLU A 366 20.37 -8.81 2.48
C GLU A 366 20.70 -8.12 1.14
N LYS A 367 20.15 -8.58 0.00
CA LYS A 367 20.32 -7.87 -1.29
C LYS A 367 19.75 -6.46 -1.19
N ASN A 368 20.52 -5.48 -1.65
CA ASN A 368 20.03 -4.11 -1.70
C ASN A 368 19.27 -3.84 -3.01
N LEU A 369 18.43 -2.81 -2.99
CA LEU A 369 17.61 -2.43 -4.14
C LEU A 369 18.45 -2.11 -5.37
N GLN A 370 19.55 -1.37 -5.21
CA GLN A 370 20.39 -0.94 -6.32
C GLN A 370 21.04 -2.11 -7.07
N ASP A 371 21.53 -3.12 -6.37
CA ASP A 371 22.14 -4.32 -6.94
C ASP A 371 21.11 -5.11 -7.78
N LEU A 372 19.89 -5.22 -7.27
CA LEU A 372 18.79 -5.90 -7.94
C LEU A 372 18.38 -5.18 -9.22
N LEU A 373 18.21 -3.86 -9.15
CA LEU A 373 17.91 -3.04 -10.33
C LEU A 373 19.04 -3.10 -11.37
N THR A 374 20.31 -3.07 -10.93
CA THR A 374 21.48 -3.18 -11.82
C THR A 374 21.53 -4.54 -12.52
N GLY A 375 21.17 -5.61 -11.80
CA GLY A 375 21.06 -6.97 -12.36
C GLY A 375 19.78 -7.23 -13.17
N ASN A 376 18.90 -6.23 -13.33
CA ASN A 376 17.56 -6.37 -13.91
C ASN A 376 16.67 -7.43 -13.22
N TYR A 377 16.95 -7.72 -11.94
CA TYR A 377 16.12 -8.54 -11.07
C TYR A 377 15.11 -7.62 -10.37
N ARG A 378 13.92 -7.52 -10.95
CA ARG A 378 12.92 -6.50 -10.58
C ARG A 378 11.66 -7.09 -9.95
N VAL A 379 11.63 -8.41 -9.77
CA VAL A 379 10.56 -9.12 -9.06
C VAL A 379 11.16 -10.05 -8.01
N MET A 380 10.75 -9.91 -6.75
CA MET A 380 10.88 -10.99 -5.75
C MET A 380 9.58 -11.78 -5.73
N LEU A 381 9.69 -13.08 -5.95
CA LEU A 381 8.57 -13.98 -6.10
C LEU A 381 8.61 -15.03 -4.99
N THR A 382 7.54 -15.09 -4.20
CA THR A 382 7.38 -16.05 -3.11
C THR A 382 6.12 -16.88 -3.30
N TYR A 383 6.16 -18.13 -2.82
CA TYR A 383 5.00 -19.01 -2.84
C TYR A 383 4.79 -19.59 -1.45
N ALA A 384 3.57 -19.47 -0.92
CA ALA A 384 3.14 -20.36 0.15
C ALA A 384 3.19 -21.81 -0.35
N ASN A 385 3.28 -22.77 0.57
CA ASN A 385 3.42 -24.20 0.25
C ASN A 385 4.56 -24.46 -0.75
N ASP A 386 5.71 -23.82 -0.53
CA ASP A 386 6.85 -23.82 -1.45
C ASP A 386 7.37 -25.22 -1.77
N SER A 387 7.23 -26.17 -0.84
CA SER A 387 7.55 -27.59 -1.05
C SER A 387 6.75 -28.28 -2.17
N LYS A 388 5.66 -27.67 -2.66
CA LYS A 388 4.87 -28.16 -3.79
C LYS A 388 5.37 -27.66 -5.14
N PHE A 389 6.34 -26.77 -5.19
CA PHE A 389 6.92 -26.31 -6.44
C PHE A 389 8.22 -27.04 -6.70
N THR A 390 8.38 -27.51 -7.94
CA THR A 390 9.56 -28.27 -8.38
C THR A 390 10.78 -27.39 -8.62
N ALA A 391 10.57 -26.08 -8.78
CA ALA A 391 11.63 -25.10 -8.96
C ALA A 391 12.23 -24.65 -7.62
N ASN A 392 13.51 -24.25 -7.64
CA ASN A 392 14.10 -23.48 -6.55
C ASN A 392 13.31 -22.16 -6.44
N ILE A 393 12.42 -22.07 -5.46
CA ILE A 393 11.60 -20.88 -5.20
C ILE A 393 11.81 -20.37 -3.78
N PHE A 394 11.41 -19.13 -3.53
CA PHE A 394 11.44 -18.56 -2.19
C PHE A 394 10.16 -18.93 -1.41
N PRO A 395 10.26 -19.20 -0.10
CA PRO A 395 9.11 -19.52 0.72
C PRO A 395 8.20 -18.30 0.87
N GLY A 396 6.91 -18.56 1.05
CA GLY A 396 5.89 -17.55 1.29
C GLY A 396 6.22 -16.63 2.46
N VAL A 397 5.66 -15.43 2.45
CA VAL A 397 5.90 -14.44 3.52
C VAL A 397 5.17 -14.82 4.81
N VAL A 398 5.70 -14.39 5.94
CA VAL A 398 5.00 -14.49 7.22
C VAL A 398 3.85 -13.47 7.23
N ARG A 399 2.61 -13.93 7.20
CA ARG A 399 1.42 -13.06 7.20
C ARG A 399 1.00 -12.71 8.62
N LEU A 400 1.05 -11.43 8.97
CA LEU A 400 0.58 -10.88 10.24
C LEU A 400 -0.86 -10.38 10.07
N TRP A 401 -1.78 -11.33 10.01
CA TRP A 401 -3.21 -11.13 9.84
C TRP A 401 -3.94 -11.69 11.06
N TYR A 402 -4.78 -10.88 11.70
CA TYR A 402 -5.44 -11.24 12.96
C TYR A 402 -6.93 -10.93 12.92
N ASP A 403 -7.74 -11.88 13.38
CA ASP A 403 -9.18 -11.71 13.58
C ASP A 403 -9.44 -11.01 14.92
N ILE A 404 -9.23 -9.69 14.94
CA ILE A 404 -9.41 -8.85 16.13
C ILE A 404 -10.41 -7.74 15.80
N PRO A 405 -11.59 -7.71 16.45
CA PRO A 405 -12.66 -6.77 16.13
C PRO A 405 -12.38 -5.34 16.62
N ALA A 406 -11.49 -5.17 17.60
CA ALA A 406 -11.15 -3.88 18.19
C ALA A 406 -9.87 -3.30 17.60
N ALA A 407 -9.95 -2.08 17.05
CA ALA A 407 -8.82 -1.38 16.44
C ALA A 407 -7.62 -1.20 17.39
N ALA A 408 -7.87 -0.92 18.67
CA ALA A 408 -6.81 -0.75 19.67
C ALA A 408 -6.04 -2.04 19.95
N ASP A 409 -6.75 -3.15 20.07
CA ASP A 409 -6.15 -4.46 20.34
C ASP A 409 -5.38 -4.98 19.12
N LEU A 410 -5.93 -4.76 17.91
CA LEU A 410 -5.24 -5.08 16.67
C LEU A 410 -3.92 -4.31 16.54
N ARG A 411 -3.91 -3.02 16.89
CA ARG A 411 -2.66 -2.22 16.92
C ARG A 411 -1.64 -2.81 17.87
N TYR A 412 -2.03 -3.06 19.13
CA TYR A 412 -1.12 -3.59 20.14
C TYR A 412 -0.51 -4.94 19.71
N LYS A 413 -1.35 -5.83 19.18
CA LYS A 413 -0.92 -7.13 18.66
C LYS A 413 0.06 -6.98 17.49
N LEU A 414 -0.27 -6.14 16.50
CA LEU A 414 0.60 -5.91 15.35
C LEU A 414 1.93 -5.29 15.75
N GLN A 415 1.93 -4.34 16.70
CA GLN A 415 3.16 -3.75 17.23
C GLN A 415 4.12 -4.78 17.79
N TRP A 416 3.61 -5.66 18.63
CA TRP A 416 4.39 -6.72 19.24
C TRP A 416 4.98 -7.66 18.19
N GLU A 417 4.14 -8.14 17.27
CA GLU A 417 4.54 -9.15 16.28
C GLU A 417 5.49 -8.57 15.23
N LEU A 418 5.26 -7.32 14.79
CA LEU A 418 6.18 -6.64 13.88
C LEU A 418 7.54 -6.40 14.51
N HIS A 419 7.58 -5.98 15.78
CA HIS A 419 8.85 -5.84 16.49
C HIS A 419 9.59 -7.18 16.57
N LYS A 420 8.89 -8.25 16.96
CA LYS A 420 9.45 -9.60 17.05
C LYS A 420 9.99 -10.10 15.70
N GLU A 421 9.23 -10.00 14.62
CA GLU A 421 9.69 -10.45 13.30
C GLU A 421 10.86 -9.59 12.79
N ARG A 422 10.86 -8.28 13.06
CA ARG A 422 11.97 -7.39 12.72
C ARG A 422 13.27 -7.80 13.41
N GLN A 423 13.22 -8.19 14.68
CA GLN A 423 14.40 -8.62 15.45
C GLN A 423 15.00 -9.93 14.94
N LYS A 424 14.17 -10.85 14.41
CA LYS A 424 14.67 -12.09 13.82
C LYS A 424 15.52 -11.84 12.57
N TYR A 425 15.09 -10.90 11.72
CA TYR A 425 15.75 -10.58 10.45
C TYR A 425 15.97 -11.81 9.54
N GLU A 426 15.06 -12.79 9.61
CA GLU A 426 15.20 -14.07 8.89
C GLU A 426 14.55 -14.06 7.52
N TRP A 427 13.32 -13.51 7.45
CA TRP A 427 12.50 -13.56 6.25
C TRP A 427 11.52 -12.38 6.17
N PHE A 428 10.87 -12.23 5.02
CA PHE A 428 9.86 -11.21 4.79
C PHE A 428 8.57 -11.52 5.56
N TYR A 429 7.93 -10.46 6.05
CA TYR A 429 6.65 -10.51 6.73
C TYR A 429 5.76 -9.36 6.29
N ASN A 430 4.46 -9.63 6.24
CA ASN A 430 3.46 -8.72 5.73
C ASN A 430 2.47 -8.34 6.83
N ALA A 431 2.44 -7.06 7.19
CA ALA A 431 1.42 -6.48 8.04
C ALA A 431 0.11 -6.39 7.27
N MET A 432 -0.91 -7.13 7.70
CA MET A 432 -2.25 -7.11 7.12
C MET A 432 -3.27 -6.66 8.16
N PRO A 433 -3.28 -5.36 8.51
CA PRO A 433 -4.18 -4.78 9.51
C PRO A 433 -5.61 -4.74 8.96
N GLN A 434 -6.34 -5.82 9.17
CA GLN A 434 -7.74 -5.94 8.84
C GLN A 434 -8.53 -6.18 10.12
N ILE A 435 -9.62 -5.46 10.25
CA ILE A 435 -10.62 -5.77 11.26
C ILE A 435 -11.65 -6.65 10.56
N ILE A 436 -11.71 -7.92 10.95
CA ILE A 436 -12.80 -8.79 10.55
C ILE A 436 -14.00 -8.42 11.42
N PRO A 437 -15.13 -8.06 10.80
CA PRO A 437 -16.31 -7.76 11.58
C PRO A 437 -16.95 -9.05 12.11
N THR A 438 -17.22 -9.09 13.41
CA THR A 438 -18.21 -10.00 14.02
C THR A 438 -19.59 -9.86 13.34
N PRO A 439 -20.48 -10.85 13.44
CA PRO A 439 -21.86 -10.77 12.92
C PRO A 439 -22.63 -9.48 13.28
N SER A 440 -22.34 -8.89 14.43
CA SER A 440 -22.92 -7.62 14.90
C SER A 440 -22.25 -6.37 14.33
N SER A 441 -21.02 -6.45 13.83
CA SER A 441 -20.26 -5.33 13.22
C SER A 441 -20.27 -5.34 11.68
N TRP A 442 -21.01 -6.27 11.06
CA TRP A 442 -21.31 -6.24 9.63
C TRP A 442 -22.04 -4.95 9.24
N TRP A 443 -22.94 -4.47 10.10
CA TRP A 443 -23.59 -3.16 9.97
C TRP A 443 -22.62 -1.98 10.02
N THR A 444 -21.49 -2.10 10.73
CA THR A 444 -20.49 -1.03 10.84
C THR A 444 -19.61 -0.89 9.61
N ARG A 445 -19.46 -1.95 8.80
CA ARG A 445 -18.89 -1.85 7.43
C ARG A 445 -19.78 -1.03 6.48
N LEU A 446 -21.02 -0.76 6.90
CA LEU A 446 -22.08 -0.13 6.09
C LEU A 446 -22.50 1.25 6.58
N ASP A 447 -22.50 1.44 7.90
CA ASP A 447 -22.84 2.71 8.55
C ASP A 447 -21.64 3.63 8.73
N ASP A 448 -20.41 3.11 8.67
CA ASP A 448 -19.27 4.01 8.48
C ASP A 448 -19.40 4.57 7.07
N LYS A 449 -19.80 5.84 6.98
CA LYS A 449 -19.87 6.70 5.79
C LYS A 449 -18.46 6.97 5.20
N SER A 450 -17.61 5.95 5.24
CA SER A 450 -16.20 5.83 4.89
C SER A 450 -15.94 4.37 4.52
N ALA A 451 -16.53 3.94 3.40
CA ALA A 451 -16.17 2.69 2.76
C ALA A 451 -14.66 2.56 2.52
N GLY A 452 -14.19 1.33 2.69
CA GLY A 452 -12.87 0.85 2.28
C GLY A 452 -11.79 1.11 3.31
N GLY A 453 -11.41 0.07 4.05
CA GLY A 453 -10.19 0.05 4.88
C GLY A 453 -10.26 0.94 6.11
N PHE A 454 -10.10 0.36 7.30
CA PHE A 454 -9.87 1.17 8.49
C PHE A 454 -8.65 2.07 8.28
N ARG A 455 -8.89 3.39 8.36
CA ARG A 455 -7.87 4.43 8.25
C ARG A 455 -7.08 4.52 9.54
N PHE A 456 -6.13 3.63 9.71
CA PHE A 456 -5.03 3.90 10.63
C PHE A 456 -4.16 4.97 9.99
N ARG A 457 -3.83 6.01 10.76
CA ARG A 457 -2.52 6.61 10.61
C ARG A 457 -1.52 5.51 10.97
N PHE A 458 -0.78 5.01 9.99
CA PHE A 458 0.34 4.10 10.20
C PHE A 458 1.61 4.89 10.62
N TYR A 459 1.45 5.89 11.47
CA TYR A 459 2.55 6.58 12.13
C TYR A 459 2.70 6.12 13.58
N ASP A 460 1.83 5.21 14.03
CA ASP A 460 2.07 4.46 15.25
C ASP A 460 3.41 3.69 15.08
N LEU A 461 4.20 3.66 16.15
CA LEU A 461 5.50 3.00 16.24
C LEU A 461 5.54 1.57 15.66
N PHE A 462 4.39 0.92 15.46
CA PHE A 462 4.31 -0.46 15.00
C PHE A 462 4.80 -0.69 13.56
N VAL A 463 4.38 0.09 12.57
CA VAL A 463 4.82 -0.15 11.17
C VAL A 463 6.24 0.31 10.89
N GLN A 464 6.87 1.04 11.81
CA GLN A 464 8.30 1.33 11.71
C GLN A 464 9.13 0.05 11.62
N ASN A 465 8.56 -1.08 12.05
CA ASN A 465 9.16 -2.40 11.94
C ASN A 465 8.63 -3.22 10.75
N ALA A 466 7.68 -2.73 9.94
CA ALA A 466 7.09 -3.49 8.83
C ALA A 466 7.96 -3.51 7.56
N ASN A 467 7.96 -4.65 6.86
CA ASN A 467 8.61 -4.78 5.56
C ASN A 467 7.61 -4.70 4.42
N LEU A 468 6.56 -5.51 4.46
CA LEU A 468 5.41 -5.38 3.58
C LEU A 468 4.22 -4.89 4.41
N ILE A 469 3.43 -3.96 3.86
CA ILE A 469 2.21 -3.45 4.50
C ILE A 469 1.09 -3.58 3.47
N SER A 470 0.14 -4.48 3.68
CA SER A 470 -0.93 -4.75 2.71
C SER A 470 -2.30 -4.38 3.26
N LEU A 471 -3.05 -3.57 2.50
CA LEU A 471 -4.40 -3.10 2.86
C LEU A 471 -5.45 -3.52 1.85
N ASP A 472 -6.70 -3.62 2.31
CA ASP A 472 -7.88 -3.56 1.45
C ASP A 472 -8.17 -2.09 1.10
N TYR A 473 -8.61 -1.83 -0.14
CA TYR A 473 -9.01 -0.50 -0.61
C TYR A 473 -7.95 0.59 -0.34
N PHE A 474 -6.71 0.34 -0.79
CA PHE A 474 -5.53 1.14 -0.42
C PHE A 474 -5.65 2.65 -0.67
N THR A 475 -6.49 3.07 -1.62
CA THR A 475 -6.77 4.46 -2.00
C THR A 475 -7.31 5.29 -0.83
N SER A 476 -7.92 4.67 0.18
CA SER A 476 -8.42 5.33 1.39
C SER A 476 -7.35 5.58 2.47
N SER A 477 -6.11 5.22 2.19
CA SER A 477 -4.97 5.32 3.10
C SER A 477 -3.82 6.11 2.48
N ASP A 478 -2.87 6.54 3.32
CA ASP A 478 -1.62 7.18 2.91
C ASP A 478 -0.45 6.19 2.84
N ILE A 479 -0.72 4.89 2.67
CA ILE A 479 0.27 3.81 2.77
C ILE A 479 1.48 4.00 1.86
N VAL A 480 1.27 4.56 0.65
CA VAL A 480 2.34 4.78 -0.33
C VAL A 480 3.31 5.84 0.16
N GLU A 481 2.80 6.99 0.58
CA GLU A 481 3.64 8.08 1.11
C GLU A 481 4.34 7.70 2.40
N LEU A 482 3.64 7.00 3.29
CA LEU A 482 4.25 6.50 4.50
C LEU A 482 5.37 5.50 4.21
N SER A 483 5.16 4.59 3.27
CA SER A 483 6.16 3.57 2.92
C SER A 483 7.41 4.23 2.33
N LYS A 484 7.23 5.24 1.46
CA LYS A 484 8.31 6.10 0.95
C LYS A 484 9.09 6.74 2.12
N LEU A 485 8.39 7.36 3.05
CA LEU A 485 8.97 8.00 4.23
C LEU A 485 9.76 7.01 5.10
N LEU A 486 9.19 5.84 5.41
CA LEU A 486 9.85 4.82 6.21
C LEU A 486 11.14 4.34 5.55
N CYS A 487 11.14 4.17 4.22
CA CYS A 487 12.36 3.83 3.48
C CYS A 487 13.42 4.93 3.62
N THR A 488 13.06 6.19 3.38
CA THR A 488 13.99 7.34 3.52
C THR A 488 14.57 7.41 4.93
N LYS A 489 13.72 7.33 5.97
CA LYS A 489 14.15 7.38 7.37
C LYS A 489 15.13 6.26 7.71
N ARG A 490 14.83 5.01 7.31
CA ARG A 490 15.72 3.86 7.53
C ARG A 490 17.05 4.03 6.82
N ALA A 491 17.06 4.58 5.60
CA ALA A 491 18.28 4.86 4.86
C ALA A 491 19.15 5.90 5.56
N GLU A 492 18.54 6.98 6.08
CA GLU A 492 19.24 8.02 6.84
C GLU A 492 19.82 7.48 8.16
N GLU A 493 19.03 6.72 8.93
CA GLU A 493 19.50 6.06 10.16
C GLU A 493 20.65 5.10 9.90
N LYS A 494 20.62 4.38 8.78
CA LYS A 494 21.71 3.51 8.35
C LYS A 494 22.95 4.33 8.02
N ARG A 495 22.83 5.38 7.20
CA ARG A 495 23.95 6.27 6.84
C ARG A 495 24.60 6.88 8.09
N ASN A 496 23.81 7.34 9.05
CA ASN A 496 24.31 7.96 10.27
C ASN A 496 25.03 6.97 11.19
N ARG A 497 24.64 5.68 11.20
CA ARG A 497 25.35 4.63 11.95
C ARG A 497 26.75 4.30 11.37
N TYR A 498 26.95 4.50 10.08
CA TYR A 498 28.21 4.17 9.39
C TYR A 498 29.12 5.39 9.11
N MET A 499 28.69 6.61 9.43
CA MET A 499 29.59 7.77 9.44
C MET A 499 30.35 7.81 10.78
N PRO A 500 31.69 7.90 10.78
CA PRO A 500 32.41 8.22 12.01
C PRO A 500 31.91 9.58 12.52
N PRO A 501 31.81 9.81 13.84
CA PRO A 501 31.50 11.12 14.35
C PRO A 501 32.50 12.11 13.75
N PHE A 502 31.98 13.17 13.12
CA PHE A 502 32.80 14.30 12.70
C PHE A 502 33.58 14.75 13.94
N LYS A 503 34.91 14.58 13.90
CA LYS A 503 35.83 15.06 14.92
C LYS A 503 36.09 16.53 14.72
#